data_AF-A0A432SV71-F1
#
_entry.id   AF-A0A432SV71-F1
#
_cell.length_a   1.000
_cell.length_b   1.000
_cell.length_c   1.000
_cell.angle_alpha   90.00
_cell.angle_beta   90.00
_cell.angle_gamma   90.00
#
_symmetry.space_group_name_H-M   'P 1'
#
loop_
_entity.id
_entity.type
_entity.pdbx_description
1 polymer ?
#
loop_
_entity_poly.entity_id
_entity_poly.type
_entity_poly.pdbx_seq_one_letter_code
_entity_poly.pdbx_strand_id
1 'polypeptide(L)' 'LVFEEKALRAIAKYSAVANEKTEDIGARRLHTIMEKIVEDISFNADEFKGQSVVVDEALIEEKLEKLVDNEDTTRYIL' A
#
# COMPACT_ATOMS: atom_id res chain seq x y z
N LEU A 1 -1.61 -13.41 7.56
CA LEU A 1 -1.36 -12.43 6.49
C LEU A 1 -0.65 -13.14 5.35
N VAL A 2 -1.27 -13.16 4.19
CA VAL A 2 -0.74 -13.79 2.97
C VAL A 2 -0.90 -12.79 1.84
N PHE A 3 0.20 -12.42 1.19
CA PHE A 3 0.17 -11.54 0.01
C PHE A 3 0.15 -12.41 -1.24
N GLU A 4 -0.81 -12.15 -2.12
CA GLU A 4 -0.82 -12.77 -3.44
C GLU A 4 0.24 -12.13 -4.34
N GLU A 5 0.72 -12.88 -5.33
CA GLU A 5 1.72 -12.38 -6.28
C GLU A 5 1.24 -11.12 -7.02
N LYS A 6 -0.05 -11.06 -7.36
CA LYS A 6 -0.66 -9.88 -7.99
C LYS A 6 -0.66 -8.67 -7.07
N ALA A 7 -0.94 -8.85 -5.79
CA ALA A 7 -0.85 -7.79 -4.80
C ALA A 7 0.58 -7.23 -4.70
N LEU A 8 1.59 -8.09 -4.67
CA LEU A 8 3.00 -7.66 -4.66
C LEU A 8 3.37 -6.86 -5.92
N ARG A 9 2.89 -7.28 -7.09
CA ARG A 9 3.09 -6.54 -8.36
C ARG A 9 2.39 -5.18 -8.33
N ALA A 10 1.18 -5.10 -7.79
CA ALA A 10 0.46 -3.84 -7.64
C ALA A 10 1.21 -2.88 -6.68
N ILE A 11 1.70 -3.36 -5.54
CA ILE A 11 2.50 -2.56 -4.59
C ILE A 11 3.73 -1.97 -5.30
N ALA A 12 4.46 -2.78 -6.05
CA ALA A 12 5.63 -2.31 -6.80
C ALA A 12 5.25 -1.25 -7.85
N LYS A 13 4.15 -1.47 -8.59
CA LYS A 13 3.63 -0.51 -9.58
C LYS A 13 3.27 0.83 -8.94
N TYR A 14 2.48 0.84 -7.87
CA TYR A 14 2.09 2.09 -7.21
C TYR A 14 3.28 2.80 -6.55
N SER A 15 4.26 2.05 -6.05
CA SER A 15 5.50 2.65 -5.53
C SER A 15 6.29 3.36 -6.61
N ALA A 16 6.41 2.77 -7.81
CA ALA A 16 7.06 3.40 -8.95
C ALA A 16 6.29 4.65 -9.41
N VAL A 17 4.97 4.57 -9.55
CA VAL A 17 4.13 5.72 -9.95
C VAL A 17 4.23 6.86 -8.94
N ALA A 18 4.25 6.55 -7.63
CA ALA A 18 4.42 7.58 -6.60
C ALA A 18 5.78 8.28 -6.70
N ASN A 19 6.86 7.53 -6.97
CA ASN A 19 8.19 8.12 -7.21
C ASN A 19 8.20 9.00 -8.48
N GLU A 20 7.49 8.62 -9.54
CA GLU A 20 7.38 9.42 -10.77
C GLU A 20 6.57 10.71 -10.57
N LYS A 21 5.48 10.66 -9.79
CA LYS A 21 4.60 11.81 -9.53
C LYS A 21 5.14 12.77 -8.47
N THR A 22 6.06 12.31 -7.61
CA THR A 22 6.61 13.09 -6.51
C THR A 22 8.14 13.08 -6.53
N GLU A 23 8.79 13.05 -5.37
CA GLU A 23 10.24 12.89 -5.28
C GLU A 23 10.60 11.40 -5.38
N ASP A 24 11.51 11.03 -6.28
CA ASP A 24 11.99 9.66 -6.35
C ASP A 24 12.96 9.36 -5.20
N ILE A 25 12.44 8.70 -4.16
CA ILE A 25 13.22 8.22 -3.02
C ILE A 25 13.64 6.74 -3.18
N GLY A 26 13.45 6.18 -4.37
CA GLY A 26 13.76 4.79 -4.71
C GLY A 26 12.96 3.80 -3.88
N ALA A 27 13.60 2.68 -3.52
CA ALA A 27 12.96 1.59 -2.77
C ALA A 27 12.44 1.99 -1.38
N ARG A 28 12.88 3.13 -0.81
CA ARG A 28 12.37 3.60 0.49
C ARG A 28 10.87 3.88 0.48
N ARG A 29 10.31 4.22 -0.69
CA ARG A 29 8.88 4.43 -0.91
C ARG A 29 8.02 3.23 -0.49
N LEU A 30 8.57 2.02 -0.61
CA LEU A 30 7.88 0.79 -0.22
C LEU A 30 7.55 0.77 1.26
N HIS A 31 8.35 1.39 2.14
CA HIS A 31 8.07 1.42 3.57
C HIS A 31 6.76 2.13 3.87
N THR A 32 6.61 3.38 3.38
CA THR A 32 5.42 4.17 3.65
C THR A 32 4.16 3.57 3.00
N ILE A 33 4.30 3.02 1.79
CA ILE A 33 3.20 2.33 1.11
C ILE A 33 2.77 1.07 1.88
N MET A 34 3.73 0.25 2.33
CA MET A 34 3.42 -0.95 3.10
C MET A 34 2.75 -0.62 4.42
N GLU A 35 3.21 0.41 5.15
CA GLU A 35 2.56 0.87 6.38
C GLU A 35 1.09 1.20 6.14
N LYS A 36 0.77 1.90 5.05
CA LYS A 36 -0.61 2.28 4.73
C LYS A 36 -1.50 1.10 4.34
N ILE A 37 -0.95 0.09 3.66
CA ILE A 37 -1.70 -1.13 3.33
C ILE A 37 -2.03 -1.94 4.58
N VAL A 38 -1.09 -2.02 5.53
CA VAL A 38 -1.27 -2.86 6.73
C VAL A 38 -1.89 -2.12 7.91
N GLU A 39 -2.06 -0.79 7.84
CA GLU A 39 -2.59 0.05 8.91
C GLU A 39 -3.94 -0.48 9.44
N ASP A 40 -4.92 -0.64 8.55
CA ASP A 40 -6.26 -1.10 8.94
C ASP A 40 -6.27 -2.55 9.42
N ILE A 41 -5.42 -3.40 8.83
CA ILE A 41 -5.29 -4.81 9.24
C ILE A 41 -4.66 -4.89 10.63
N SER A 42 -3.69 -4.01 10.91
CA SER A 42 -2.99 -3.93 12.19
C SER A 42 -3.90 -3.34 13.27
N PHE A 43 -4.70 -2.34 12.93
CA PHE A 43 -5.67 -1.73 13.84
C PHE A 43 -6.75 -2.73 14.27
N ASN A 44 -7.26 -3.54 13.33
CA ASN A 44 -8.29 -4.54 13.59
C ASN A 44 -7.70 -5.95 13.82
N ALA A 45 -6.41 -6.07 14.16
CA ALA A 45 -5.72 -7.35 14.25
C ALA A 45 -6.38 -8.33 15.25
N ASP A 46 -6.96 -7.80 16.33
CA ASP A 46 -7.70 -8.60 17.32
C ASP A 46 -8.94 -9.28 16.73
N GLU A 47 -9.62 -8.64 15.78
CA GLU A 47 -10.79 -9.20 15.08
C GLU A 47 -10.40 -10.35 14.14
N PHE A 48 -9.16 -10.29 13.61
CA PHE A 48 -8.61 -11.31 12.72
C PHE A 48 -7.87 -12.44 13.44
N LYS A 49 -7.94 -12.50 14.78
CA LYS A 49 -7.23 -13.52 15.57
C LYS A 49 -7.63 -14.93 15.14
N GLY A 50 -6.63 -15.72 14.73
CA GLY A 50 -6.83 -17.09 14.25
C GLY A 50 -7.30 -17.20 12.80
N GLN A 51 -7.46 -16.07 12.08
CA GLN A 51 -7.81 -16.04 10.67
C GLN A 51 -6.58 -15.75 9.80
N SER A 52 -6.61 -16.22 8.56
CA SER A 52 -5.62 -15.85 7.55
C SER A 52 -6.18 -14.72 6.68
N VAL A 53 -5.70 -13.50 6.92
CA VAL A 53 -6.01 -12.36 6.05
C VAL A 53 -5.22 -12.49 4.76
N VAL A 54 -5.91 -12.55 3.62
CA VAL A 54 -5.32 -12.56 2.28
C VAL A 54 -5.35 -11.13 1.74
N VAL A 55 -4.21 -10.66 1.26
CA VAL A 55 -4.05 -9.37 0.60
C VAL A 55 -3.95 -9.63 -0.90
N ASP A 56 -5.03 -9.29 -1.61
CA ASP A 56 -5.14 -9.42 -3.06
C ASP A 56 -4.89 -8.07 -3.76
N GLU A 57 -4.88 -8.08 -5.09
CA GLU A 57 -4.66 -6.88 -5.89
C GLU A 57 -5.75 -5.82 -5.67
N ALA A 58 -7.01 -6.22 -5.53
CA ALA A 58 -8.14 -5.31 -5.35
C ALA A 58 -8.01 -4.50 -4.05
N LEU A 59 -7.58 -5.13 -2.96
CA LEU A 59 -7.32 -4.45 -1.69
C LEU A 59 -6.19 -3.41 -1.84
N ILE A 60 -5.15 -3.71 -2.63
CA ILE A 60 -4.07 -2.74 -2.88
C ILE A 60 -4.58 -1.55 -3.69
N GLU A 61 -5.33 -1.80 -4.77
CA GLU A 61 -5.88 -0.74 -5.61
C GLU A 61 -6.81 0.17 -4.79
N GLU A 62 -7.72 -0.39 -4.00
CA GLU A 62 -8.64 0.39 -3.16
C GLU A 62 -7.90 1.33 -2.19
N LYS A 63 -6.79 0.85 -1.60
CA LYS A 63 -5.99 1.63 -0.65
C LYS A 63 -5.12 2.69 -1.34
N LEU A 64 -4.50 2.34 -2.47
CA LEU A 64 -3.47 3.17 -3.11
C LEU A 64 -3.99 4.09 -4.22
N GLU A 65 -5.11 3.78 -4.85
CA GLU A 65 -5.72 4.64 -5.90
C GLU A 65 -6.04 6.03 -5.35
N LYS A 66 -6.62 6.10 -4.14
CA LYS A 66 -6.90 7.38 -3.46
C LYS A 66 -5.66 8.17 -3.08
N LEU A 67 -4.52 7.50 -2.86
CA LEU A 67 -3.25 8.13 -2.46
C LEU A 67 -2.49 8.68 -3.66
N VAL A 68 -2.58 8.02 -4.82
CA VAL A 68 -1.80 8.34 -6.02
C VAL A 68 -2.51 9.33 -6.94
N ASP A 69 -3.84 9.47 -6.85
CA ASP A 69 -4.58 10.48 -7.60
C ASP A 69 -4.55 11.88 -6.99
N ASN A 70 -4.04 12.02 -5.76
CA ASN A 70 -4.05 13.28 -5.04
C ASN A 70 -2.61 13.76 -4.78
N GLU A 71 -2.02 14.45 -5.78
CA GLU A 71 -0.60 14.89 -5.76
C GLU A 71 -0.20 15.66 -4.49
N ASP A 72 -1.11 16.47 -3.93
CA ASP A 72 -0.89 17.18 -2.67
C ASP A 72 -0.85 16.22 -1.47
N THR A 73 -1.68 15.18 -1.49
CA THR A 73 -1.71 14.16 -0.42
C THR A 73 -0.48 13.26 -0.50
N THR A 74 -0.04 12.90 -1.71
CA THR A 74 1.17 12.10 -1.93
C THR A 74 2.42 12.80 -1.41
N ARG A 75 2.54 14.14 -1.52
CA ARG A 75 3.72 14.87 -1.01
C ARG A 75 3.80 14.99 0.51
N TYR A 76 2.66 14.98 1.21
CA TYR A 76 2.62 15.20 2.67
C TYR A 76 2.45 13.90 3.47
N ILE A 77 1.92 12.83 2.87
CA ILE A 77 1.68 11.55 3.55
C ILE A 77 2.74 10.48 3.20
N LEU A 78 3.37 10.55 2.03
CA LEU A 78 4.23 9.49 1.49
C LEU A 78 5.70 9.87 1.33
#